data_AF-A0AAD2CJB1-F1
#
_entry.id   AF-A0AAD2CJB1-F1
#
_cell.length_a   1.000
_cell.length_b   1.000
_cell.length_c   1.000
_cell.angle_alpha   90.00
_cell.angle_beta   90.00
_cell.angle_gamma   90.00
#
_symmetry.space_group_name_H-M   'P 1'
#
loop_
_entity.id
_entity.type
_entity.pdbx_description
1 polymer ?
#
loop_
_entity_poly.entity_id
_entity_poly.type
_entity_poly.pdbx_seq_one_letter_code
_entity_poly.pdbx_strand_id
1 'polypeptide(L)'
;MYTVRRQAEEKCRALAPGKVPWSPKMQGFWDRMSLWKLLLKGKKGCRVSSRKVCRLMKKTELPQAWRKSAVDLEDCLKQERSLYKQAKHTYAAQWRKDFLTVQTKDAKKHQWKSRKACDRFFWFRQMKQREEARRRCRAQSKGSTGGLQAISN
;
A
#
# COMPACT_ATOMS: atom_id res chain seq x y z
N MET A 1 20.02 19.95 -12.30
CA MET A 1 19.73 19.93 -10.85
C MET A 1 18.87 18.72 -10.45
N TYR A 2 19.46 17.54 -10.32
CA TYR A 2 18.77 16.33 -9.80
C TYR A 2 19.69 15.44 -8.95
N THR A 3 20.94 15.86 -8.69
CA THR A 3 21.97 15.05 -8.05
C THR A 3 21.66 14.78 -6.58
N VAL A 4 21.25 15.80 -5.82
CA VAL A 4 20.91 15.66 -4.39
C VAL A 4 19.72 14.73 -4.17
N ARG A 5 18.66 14.86 -4.99
CA ARG A 5 17.48 13.97 -4.91
C ARG A 5 17.83 12.52 -5.28
N ARG A 6 18.65 12.32 -6.33
CA ARG A 6 19.06 10.98 -6.79
C ARG A 6 19.99 10.29 -5.78
N GLN A 7 20.92 11.03 -5.19
CA GLN A 7 21.79 10.55 -4.11
C GLN A 7 21.00 10.25 -2.83
N ALA A 8 20.00 11.06 -2.51
CA ALA A 8 19.09 10.78 -1.40
C ALA A 8 18.25 9.52 -1.67
N GLU A 9 17.72 9.33 -2.89
CA GLU A 9 17.01 8.09 -3.27
C GLU A 9 17.90 6.85 -3.17
N GLU A 10 19.15 6.91 -3.61
CA GLU A 10 20.11 5.81 -3.49
C GLU A 10 20.40 5.46 -2.03
N LYS A 11 20.63 6.47 -1.18
CA LYS A 11 20.86 6.28 0.27
C LYS A 11 19.61 5.80 1.00
N CYS A 12 18.42 6.26 0.63
CA CYS A 12 17.16 5.76 1.17
C CYS A 12 16.84 4.33 0.71
N ARG A 13 17.27 3.91 -0.50
CA ARG A 13 17.19 2.51 -0.95
C ARG A 13 18.14 1.58 -0.17
N ALA A 14 19.23 2.11 0.38
CA ALA A 14 20.15 1.37 1.24
C ALA A 14 19.62 1.11 2.67
N LEU A 15 18.43 1.65 3.03
CA LEU A 15 17.67 1.18 4.19
C LEU A 15 17.17 -0.23 3.90
N ALA A 16 18.04 -1.23 4.03
CA ALA A 16 17.67 -2.63 3.98
C ALA A 16 16.63 -2.88 5.09
N PRO A 17 15.34 -3.08 4.78
CA PRO A 17 14.32 -3.28 5.80
C PRO A 17 14.43 -4.72 6.32
N GLY A 18 15.45 -4.98 7.14
CA GLY A 18 15.74 -6.30 7.70
C GLY A 18 16.08 -7.36 6.65
N LYS A 19 16.71 -8.46 7.07
CA LYS A 19 17.01 -9.60 6.18
C LYS A 19 15.76 -10.33 5.66
N VAL A 20 14.54 -9.85 5.94
CA VAL A 20 13.28 -10.57 5.69
C VAL A 20 12.25 -9.62 5.07
N PRO A 21 11.80 -9.89 3.84
CA PRO A 21 10.76 -9.10 3.19
C PRO A 21 9.48 -9.03 4.01
N TRP A 22 8.97 -7.82 4.23
CA TRP A 22 7.72 -7.62 4.94
C TRP A 22 6.52 -8.09 4.11
N SER A 23 5.59 -8.82 4.72
CA SER A 23 4.26 -9.10 4.14
C SER A 23 3.24 -9.23 5.27
N PRO A 24 1.92 -9.05 5.00
CA PRO A 24 0.90 -9.24 6.03
C PRO A 24 0.95 -10.63 6.68
N LYS A 25 1.29 -11.66 5.90
CA LYS A 25 1.48 -13.03 6.40
C LYS A 25 2.66 -13.11 7.37
N MET A 26 3.81 -12.50 7.03
CA MET A 26 4.96 -12.41 7.92
C MET A 26 4.67 -11.60 9.19
N GLN A 27 3.90 -10.52 9.05
CA GLN A 27 3.46 -9.71 10.18
C GLN A 27 2.62 -10.53 11.17
N GLY A 28 1.76 -11.44 10.68
CA GLY A 28 0.98 -12.34 11.51
C GLY A 28 1.84 -13.19 12.45
N PHE A 29 2.95 -13.76 11.96
CA PHE A 29 3.90 -14.50 12.80
C PHE A 29 4.52 -13.60 13.88
N TRP A 30 4.92 -12.38 13.54
CA TRP A 30 5.49 -11.44 14.51
C TRP A 30 4.47 -11.03 15.58
N ASP A 31 3.21 -10.82 15.20
CA ASP A 31 2.14 -10.48 16.14
C ASP A 31 1.87 -11.65 17.11
N ARG A 32 1.83 -12.91 16.61
CA ARG A 32 1.67 -14.11 17.45
C ARG A 32 2.84 -14.30 18.41
N MET A 33 4.08 -14.22 17.91
CA MET A 33 5.27 -14.29 18.77
C MET A 33 5.29 -13.16 19.81
N SER A 34 4.83 -11.96 19.45
CA SER A 34 4.73 -10.84 20.37
C SER A 34 3.69 -11.11 21.46
N LEU A 35 2.54 -11.68 21.11
CA LEU A 35 1.50 -12.07 22.06
C LEU A 35 2.03 -13.08 23.08
N TRP A 36 2.67 -14.15 22.62
CA TRP A 36 3.22 -15.19 23.50
C TRP A 36 4.29 -14.64 24.45
N LYS A 37 5.21 -13.81 23.94
CA LYS A 37 6.21 -13.13 24.79
C LYS A 37 5.56 -12.24 25.85
N LEU A 38 4.49 -11.53 25.49
CA LEU A 38 3.80 -10.64 26.41
C LEU A 38 3.10 -11.43 27.53
N LEU A 39 2.46 -12.53 27.19
CA LEU A 39 1.78 -13.40 28.17
C LEU A 39 2.79 -14.08 29.10
N LEU A 40 3.91 -14.58 28.57
CA LEU A 40 5.01 -15.12 29.38
C LEU A 40 5.57 -14.06 30.35
N LYS A 41 5.76 -12.83 29.86
CA LYS A 41 6.20 -11.72 30.71
C LYS A 41 5.21 -11.47 31.86
N GLY A 42 3.91 -11.52 31.58
CA GLY A 42 2.86 -11.40 32.60
C GLY A 42 2.88 -12.54 33.62
N LYS A 43 3.07 -13.79 33.17
CA LYS A 43 3.19 -14.97 34.05
C LYS A 43 4.43 -14.92 34.94
N LYS A 44 5.49 -14.24 34.51
CA LYS A 44 6.72 -14.00 35.30
C LYS A 44 6.58 -12.83 36.29
N GLY A 45 5.38 -12.28 36.51
CA GLY A 45 5.13 -11.20 37.47
C GLY A 45 5.50 -9.81 36.97
N CYS A 46 5.93 -9.65 35.71
CA CYS A 46 6.24 -8.33 35.17
C CYS A 46 4.96 -7.61 34.73
N ARG A 47 4.93 -6.27 34.91
CA ARG A 47 3.81 -5.44 34.43
C ARG A 47 3.68 -5.53 32.90
N VAL A 48 2.46 -5.83 32.45
CA VAL A 48 2.09 -5.92 31.04
C VAL A 48 0.83 -5.09 30.78
N SER A 49 0.80 -4.37 29.65
CA SER A 49 -0.38 -3.61 29.25
C SER A 49 -1.50 -4.54 28.80
N SER A 50 -2.61 -4.57 29.55
CA SER A 50 -3.82 -5.31 29.21
C SER A 50 -4.38 -4.91 27.84
N ARG A 51 -4.42 -3.61 27.53
CA ARG A 51 -4.83 -3.09 26.20
C ARG A 51 -4.00 -3.68 25.07
N LYS A 52 -2.68 -3.80 25.25
CA LYS A 52 -1.79 -4.39 24.24
C LYS A 52 -2.05 -5.89 24.06
N VAL A 53 -2.27 -6.63 25.16
CA VAL A 53 -2.67 -8.05 25.13
C VAL A 53 -3.96 -8.21 24.33
N CYS A 54 -5.03 -7.50 24.70
CA CYS A 54 -6.33 -7.61 24.04
C CYS A 54 -6.25 -7.25 22.55
N ARG A 55 -5.51 -6.20 22.20
CA ARG A 55 -5.32 -5.82 20.79
C ARG A 55 -4.60 -6.91 20.00
N LEU A 56 -3.54 -7.51 20.57
CA LEU A 56 -2.82 -8.59 19.91
C LEU A 56 -3.68 -9.85 19.79
N MET A 57 -4.43 -10.22 20.82
CA MET A 57 -5.37 -11.35 20.76
C MET A 57 -6.41 -11.20 19.67
N LYS A 58 -6.98 -9.99 19.50
CA LYS A 58 -7.90 -9.68 18.40
C LYS A 58 -7.20 -9.79 17.04
N LYS A 59 -5.99 -9.26 16.92
CA LYS A 59 -5.22 -9.26 15.66
C LYS A 59 -4.75 -10.65 15.24
N THR A 60 -4.46 -11.54 16.20
CA THR A 60 -4.00 -12.89 15.94
C THR A 60 -5.11 -13.93 15.97
N GLU A 61 -6.35 -13.53 16.26
CA GLU A 61 -7.53 -14.41 16.38
C GLU A 61 -7.36 -15.50 17.45
N LEU A 62 -6.68 -15.17 18.57
CA LEU A 62 -6.39 -16.10 19.67
C LEU A 62 -7.06 -15.61 20.98
N PRO A 63 -8.40 -15.73 21.11
CA PRO A 63 -9.13 -15.21 22.26
C PRO A 63 -8.87 -15.96 23.57
N GLN A 64 -8.40 -17.21 23.50
CA GLN A 64 -8.12 -18.04 24.68
C GLN A 64 -6.64 -18.10 25.07
N ALA A 65 -5.78 -17.26 24.45
CA ALA A 65 -4.35 -17.24 24.69
C ALA A 65 -3.96 -17.02 26.16
N TRP A 66 -4.75 -16.24 26.90
CA TRP A 66 -4.49 -15.87 28.29
C TRP A 66 -4.68 -17.01 29.31
N ARG A 67 -5.47 -18.03 28.95
CA ARG A 67 -5.78 -19.19 29.82
C ARG A 67 -4.65 -20.22 29.88
N LYS A 68 -3.71 -20.16 28.93
CA LYS A 68 -2.59 -21.11 28.85
C LYS A 68 -1.64 -21.01 30.04
N SER A 69 -1.07 -22.15 30.43
CA SER A 69 -0.02 -22.20 31.45
C SER A 69 1.29 -21.59 30.94
N ALA A 70 2.23 -21.31 31.82
CA ALA A 70 3.54 -20.78 31.42
C ALA A 70 4.28 -21.76 30.49
N VAL A 71 4.21 -23.06 30.79
CA VAL A 71 4.84 -24.13 29.98
C VAL A 71 4.23 -24.16 28.58
N ASP A 72 2.89 -24.18 28.48
CA ASP A 72 2.19 -24.17 27.19
C ASP A 72 2.54 -22.95 26.34
N LEU A 73 2.70 -21.78 26.97
CA LEU A 73 3.05 -20.54 26.29
C LEU A 73 4.47 -20.59 25.72
N GLU A 74 5.42 -21.19 26.43
CA GLU A 74 6.79 -21.39 25.94
C GLU A 74 6.81 -22.34 24.74
N ASP A 75 6.04 -23.42 24.78
CA ASP A 75 5.96 -24.37 23.67
C ASP A 75 5.25 -23.77 22.46
N CYS A 76 4.17 -23.00 22.65
CA CYS A 76 3.55 -22.23 21.58
C CYS A 76 4.55 -21.25 20.94
N LEU A 77 5.38 -20.58 21.76
CA LEU A 77 6.40 -19.67 21.25
C LEU A 77 7.50 -20.40 20.46
N LYS A 78 7.93 -21.59 20.91
CA LYS A 78 8.89 -22.44 20.17
C LYS A 78 8.32 -22.88 18.83
N GLN A 79 7.07 -23.36 18.82
CA GLN A 79 6.37 -23.77 17.60
C GLN A 79 6.26 -22.61 16.60
N GLU A 80 5.79 -21.45 17.03
CA GLU A 80 5.69 -20.25 16.17
C GLU A 80 7.04 -19.78 15.63
N ARG A 81 8.13 -19.89 16.43
CA ARG A 81 9.48 -19.60 15.94
C ARG A 81 9.94 -20.57 14.85
N SER A 82 9.61 -21.86 15.00
CA SER A 82 9.92 -22.88 14.00
C SER A 82 9.19 -22.60 12.68
N LEU A 83 7.87 -22.37 12.76
CA LEU A 83 7.04 -22.01 11.60
C LEU A 83 7.52 -20.73 10.93
N TYR A 84 7.85 -19.70 11.70
CA TYR A 84 8.42 -18.47 11.18
C TYR A 84 9.75 -18.71 10.48
N LYS A 85 10.65 -19.54 11.04
CA LYS A 85 11.94 -19.85 10.42
C LYS A 85 11.73 -20.51 9.07
N GLN A 86 10.86 -21.51 8.99
CA GLN A 86 10.49 -22.17 7.73
C GLN A 86 9.94 -21.15 6.73
N ALA A 87 8.91 -20.39 7.12
CA ALA A 87 8.26 -19.41 6.24
C ALA A 87 9.20 -18.29 5.77
N LYS A 88 10.13 -17.85 6.64
CA LYS A 88 11.16 -16.88 6.31
C LYS A 88 12.04 -17.35 5.15
N HIS A 89 12.43 -18.62 5.15
CA HIS A 89 13.33 -19.17 4.13
C HIS A 89 12.59 -19.53 2.84
N THR A 90 11.38 -20.07 2.92
CA THR A 90 10.66 -20.60 1.76
C THR A 90 9.73 -19.58 1.10
N TYR A 91 8.94 -18.84 1.88
CA TYR A 91 7.77 -18.12 1.35
C TYR A 91 7.87 -16.60 1.43
N ALA A 92 8.78 -16.04 2.23
CA ALA A 92 8.81 -14.60 2.50
C ALA A 92 8.93 -13.73 1.24
N ALA A 93 9.80 -14.10 0.30
CA ALA A 93 9.98 -13.37 -0.96
C ALA A 93 8.72 -13.43 -1.84
N GLN A 94 8.11 -14.61 -1.95
CA GLN A 94 6.88 -14.80 -2.72
C GLN A 94 5.72 -14.00 -2.14
N TRP A 95 5.49 -14.08 -0.82
CA TRP A 95 4.42 -13.33 -0.17
C TRP A 95 4.58 -11.81 -0.29
N ARG A 96 5.83 -11.31 -0.32
CA ARG A 96 6.10 -9.89 -0.60
C ARG A 96 5.69 -9.55 -2.03
N LYS A 97 6.09 -10.36 -3.01
CA LYS A 97 5.76 -10.16 -4.42
C LYS A 97 4.25 -10.17 -4.63
N ASP A 98 3.55 -11.17 -4.09
CA ASP A 98 2.10 -11.28 -4.17
C ASP A 98 1.42 -10.03 -3.61
N PHE A 99 1.81 -9.60 -2.41
CA PHE A 99 1.26 -8.40 -1.78
C PHE A 99 1.49 -7.13 -2.63
N LEU A 100 2.70 -6.96 -3.18
CA LEU A 100 3.02 -5.82 -4.05
C LEU A 100 2.22 -5.83 -5.34
N THR A 101 2.00 -7.01 -5.95
CA THR A 101 1.20 -7.12 -7.17
C THR A 101 -0.25 -6.70 -6.95
N VAL A 102 -0.85 -7.09 -5.81
CA VAL A 102 -2.21 -6.66 -5.43
C VAL A 102 -2.26 -5.14 -5.24
N GLN A 103 -1.35 -4.57 -4.44
CA GLN A 103 -1.32 -3.12 -4.23
C GLN A 103 -1.14 -2.33 -5.53
N THR A 104 -0.29 -2.82 -6.44
CA THR A 104 -0.06 -2.16 -7.73
C THR A 104 -1.31 -2.18 -8.60
N LYS A 105 -2.06 -3.30 -8.61
CA LYS A 105 -3.33 -3.41 -9.33
C LYS A 105 -4.39 -2.46 -8.74
N ASP A 106 -4.50 -2.40 -7.42
CA ASP A 106 -5.45 -1.51 -6.74
C ASP A 106 -5.13 -0.04 -6.99
N ALA A 107 -3.84 0.33 -6.90
CA ALA A 107 -3.38 1.69 -7.21
C ALA A 107 -3.75 2.10 -8.65
N LYS A 108 -3.52 1.22 -9.63
CA LYS A 108 -3.95 1.44 -11.02
C LYS A 108 -5.46 1.61 -11.10
N LYS A 109 -6.25 0.75 -10.45
CA LYS A 109 -7.72 0.84 -10.43
C LYS A 109 -8.22 2.17 -9.85
N HIS A 110 -7.62 2.67 -8.78
CA HIS A 110 -7.97 3.95 -8.18
C HIS A 110 -7.63 5.15 -9.08
N GLN A 111 -6.54 5.07 -9.86
CA GLN A 111 -6.20 6.10 -10.85
C GLN A 111 -7.31 6.29 -11.89
N TRP A 112 -7.95 5.21 -12.34
CA TRP A 112 -9.08 5.25 -13.29
C TRP A 112 -10.42 5.64 -12.65
N LYS A 113 -10.56 5.52 -11.33
CA LYS A 113 -11.80 5.83 -10.59
C LYS A 113 -11.84 7.21 -9.95
N SER A 114 -10.74 7.96 -9.94
CA SER A 114 -10.76 9.31 -9.42
C SER A 114 -11.67 10.18 -10.29
N ARG A 115 -12.83 10.59 -9.76
CA ARG A 115 -13.78 11.49 -10.45
C ARG A 115 -13.06 12.70 -11.03
N LYS A 116 -12.16 13.31 -10.25
CA LYS A 116 -11.31 14.43 -10.69
C LYS A 116 -10.39 14.09 -11.88
N ALA A 117 -9.88 12.87 -11.96
CA ALA A 117 -9.06 12.43 -13.10
C ALA A 117 -9.94 12.15 -14.34
N CYS A 118 -11.12 11.56 -14.12
CA CYS A 118 -12.11 11.30 -15.15
C CYS A 118 -12.65 12.61 -15.75
N ASP A 119 -13.06 13.56 -14.90
CA ASP A 119 -13.55 14.88 -15.28
C ASP A 119 -12.47 15.66 -16.05
N ARG A 120 -11.21 15.60 -15.60
CA ARG A 120 -10.07 16.22 -16.29
C ARG A 120 -9.84 15.60 -17.67
N PHE A 121 -9.95 14.27 -17.80
CA PHE A 121 -9.85 13.56 -19.08
C PHE A 121 -10.99 13.95 -20.04
N PHE A 122 -12.24 13.97 -19.58
CA PHE A 122 -13.39 14.40 -20.37
C PHE A 122 -13.28 15.87 -20.81
N TRP A 123 -12.81 16.75 -19.92
CA TRP A 123 -12.58 18.17 -20.24
C TRP A 123 -11.53 18.36 -21.33
N PHE A 124 -10.37 17.69 -21.24
CA PHE A 124 -9.35 17.75 -22.29
C PHE A 124 -9.85 17.21 -23.63
N ARG A 125 -10.63 16.13 -23.62
CA ARG A 125 -11.27 15.57 -24.83
C ARG A 125 -12.22 16.58 -25.47
N GLN A 126 -13.06 17.24 -24.68
CA GLN A 126 -13.99 18.26 -25.18
C GLN A 126 -13.25 19.48 -25.75
N MET A 127 -12.18 19.95 -25.09
CA MET A 127 -11.35 21.05 -25.59
C MET A 127 -10.69 20.71 -26.92
N LYS A 128 -10.16 19.49 -27.07
CA LYS A 128 -9.58 19.03 -28.34
C LYS A 128 -10.61 19.00 -29.46
N GLN A 129 -11.82 18.50 -29.20
CA GLN A 129 -12.91 18.51 -30.17
C GLN A 129 -13.31 19.93 -30.59
N ARG A 130 -13.37 20.88 -29.65
CA ARG A 130 -13.63 22.29 -29.94
C ARG A 130 -12.55 22.91 -30.82
N GLU A 131 -11.29 22.63 -30.53
CA GLU A 131 -10.17 23.16 -31.30
C GLU A 131 -10.12 22.55 -32.72
N GLU A 132 -10.39 21.26 -32.86
CA GLU A 132 -10.54 20.60 -34.16
C GLU A 132 -11.71 21.19 -34.97
N ALA A 133 -12.86 21.46 -34.32
CA ALA A 133 -13.99 22.11 -34.97
C ALA A 133 -13.63 23.52 -35.46
N ARG A 134 -12.94 24.32 -34.64
CA ARG A 134 -12.44 25.64 -35.04
C ARG A 134 -11.49 25.55 -36.23
N ARG A 135 -10.54 24.60 -36.22
CA ARG A 135 -9.63 24.36 -37.34
C ARG A 135 -10.39 24.03 -38.62
N ARG A 136 -11.41 23.17 -38.55
CA ARG A 136 -12.29 22.86 -39.70
C ARG A 136 -13.07 24.09 -40.17
N CYS A 137 -13.63 24.90 -39.26
CA CYS A 137 -14.33 26.14 -39.62
C CYS A 137 -13.40 27.14 -40.32
N ARG A 138 -12.15 27.29 -39.87
CA ARG A 138 -11.14 28.11 -40.52
C ARG A 138 -10.78 27.58 -41.91
N ALA A 139 -10.55 26.26 -42.03
CA ALA A 139 -10.24 25.62 -43.30
C ALA A 139 -11.41 25.69 -44.31
N GLN A 140 -12.65 25.72 -43.82
CA GLN A 140 -13.86 25.91 -44.63
C GLN A 140 -14.21 27.40 -44.85
N SER A 141 -13.38 28.34 -44.40
CA SER A 141 -13.63 29.79 -44.44
C SER A 141 -14.94 30.25 -43.78
N LYS A 142 -15.56 29.40 -42.95
CA LYS A 142 -16.81 29.67 -42.22
C LYS A 142 -16.61 30.51 -40.95
N GLY A 143 -15.39 30.98 -40.69
CA GLY A 143 -15.07 31.89 -39.60
C GLY A 143 -15.29 33.37 -39.95
N SER A 144 -15.64 33.67 -41.21
CA SER A 144 -15.81 35.03 -41.73
C SER A 144 -17.20 35.27 -42.28
N THR A 145 -18.23 34.77 -41.59
CA THR A 145 -19.64 35.10 -41.91
C THR A 145 -20.27 35.78 -40.70
N GLY A 146 -20.51 37.08 -40.87
CA GLY A 146 -20.83 38.08 -39.86
C GLY A 146 -20.15 39.41 -40.21
N GLY A 147 -20.58 40.52 -39.60
CA GLY A 147 -20.33 41.93 -40.00
C GLY A 147 -18.87 42.40 -40.25
N LEU A 148 -17.88 41.52 -40.18
CA LEU A 148 -16.50 41.77 -40.63
C LEU A 148 -16.35 41.70 -42.17
N GLN A 149 -17.27 41.09 -42.90
CA GLN A 149 -17.31 41.17 -44.37
C GLN A 149 -17.76 42.55 -44.89
N ALA A 150 -18.39 43.38 -44.05
CA ALA A 150 -18.91 44.69 -44.44
C ALA A 150 -17.83 45.80 -44.45
N ILE A 151 -16.63 45.53 -43.95
CA ILE A 151 -15.53 46.51 -43.82
C ILE A 151 -14.50 46.35 -44.96
N SER A 152 -14.60 45.29 -45.77
CA SER A 152 -13.80 45.10 -46.97
C SER A 152 -14.59 45.48 -48.22
N ASN A 153 -14.86 46.78 -48.40
CA ASN A 153 -15.16 47.43 -49.67
C ASN A 153 -14.53 48.81 -49.66
#